data_AF-A0A534QPB8-F1
#
_entry.id   AF-A0A534QPB8-F1
#
_cell.length_a   1.000
_cell.length_b   1.000
_cell.length_c   1.000
_cell.angle_alpha   90.00
_cell.angle_beta   90.00
_cell.angle_gamma   90.00
#
_symmetry.space_group_name_H-M   'P 1'
#
loop_
_entity.id
_entity.type
_entity.pdbx_description
1 polymer ?
#
loop_
_entity_poly.entity_id
_entity_poly.type
_entity_poly.pdbx_seq_one_letter_code
_entity_poly.pdbx_strand_id
1 'polypeptide(L)'
;MSRRLALGALLAAAIVACGRGQHQGPGEATGARVPPPVVAGRASDAARAVTALAPGAAPAKQVLFGDLHVHTTFSADAFIASLPMLQGEGVHPPADACDFARFCSSLDFWSINDHAEAISPRHWAETKESIRQCNAVAGDPHNPDLVAFLGWEWTQVGTTPADHYGHKNVIFRDTDDDHVPTRPISALNRQLIGAMRVMAPLWQRIQFPLHDWANRQRYFDFEQFQLELRDVPLCPPIATRRPKRRRSSTRSSRSGGSTRSSSRTARRGVSTRRPGPGSTSS
;
A
#
# COMPACT_ATOMS: atom_id res chain seq x y z
N MET A 1 37.37 18.20 -36.19
CA MET A 1 36.30 18.46 -35.21
C MET A 1 36.53 19.84 -34.62
N SER A 2 35.56 20.77 -34.69
CA SER A 2 35.74 22.13 -34.16
C SER A 2 36.01 22.08 -32.64
N ARG A 3 36.90 22.93 -32.12
CA ARG A 3 37.16 23.06 -30.67
C ARG A 3 35.87 23.25 -29.86
N ARG A 4 34.85 23.90 -30.43
CA ARG A 4 33.52 24.08 -29.80
C ARG A 4 32.73 22.76 -29.68
N LEU A 5 32.82 21.90 -30.70
CA LEU A 5 32.19 20.57 -30.67
C LEU A 5 32.89 19.65 -29.66
N ALA A 6 34.22 19.73 -29.57
CA ALA A 6 34.99 18.96 -28.58
C ALA A 6 34.68 19.42 -27.14
N LEU A 7 34.57 20.73 -26.91
CA LEU A 7 34.22 21.27 -25.59
C LEU A 7 32.78 20.92 -25.19
N GLY A 8 31.83 21.02 -26.13
CA GLY A 8 30.44 20.61 -25.91
C GLY A 8 30.31 19.12 -25.60
N ALA A 9 31.05 18.26 -26.30
CA ALA A 9 31.07 16.82 -26.05
C ALA A 9 31.68 16.48 -24.68
N LEU A 10 32.75 17.16 -24.27
CA LEU A 10 33.37 17.00 -22.95
C LEU A 10 32.45 17.46 -21.81
N LEU A 11 31.74 18.57 -21.99
CA LEU A 11 30.79 19.07 -20.99
C LEU A 11 29.59 18.12 -20.85
N ALA A 12 29.04 17.64 -21.96
CA ALA A 12 27.97 16.63 -21.95
C ALA A 12 28.44 15.32 -21.30
N ALA A 13 29.65 14.86 -21.62
CA ALA A 13 30.24 13.67 -21.00
C ALA A 13 30.46 13.86 -19.49
N ALA A 14 30.88 15.04 -19.04
CA ALA A 14 31.03 15.35 -17.62
C ALA A 14 29.68 15.41 -16.89
N ILE A 15 28.63 15.95 -17.52
CA ILE A 15 27.26 15.95 -16.95
C ILE A 15 26.72 14.53 -16.83
N VAL A 16 26.94 13.69 -17.84
CA VAL A 16 26.56 12.27 -17.81
C VAL A 16 27.38 11.49 -16.77
N ALA A 17 28.67 11.80 -16.60
CA ALA A 17 29.54 11.15 -15.64
C ALA A 17 29.26 11.57 -14.18
N CYS A 18 28.93 12.84 -13.94
CA CYS A 18 28.56 13.37 -12.62
C CYS A 18 27.06 13.27 -12.30
N GLY A 19 26.23 12.83 -13.25
CA GLY A 19 24.76 12.87 -13.18
C GLY A 19 24.09 11.53 -12.97
N ARG A 20 24.70 10.63 -12.18
CA ARG A 20 24.03 9.38 -11.81
C ARG A 20 22.98 9.66 -10.75
N GLY A 21 21.74 9.27 -11.05
CA GLY A 21 20.67 9.29 -10.07
C GLY A 21 20.92 8.30 -8.95
N GLN A 22 20.38 8.62 -7.79
CA GLN A 22 20.42 7.77 -6.61
C GLN A 22 19.04 7.18 -6.40
N HIS A 23 19.03 5.94 -5.94
CA HIS A 23 17.81 5.30 -5.48
C HIS A 23 17.26 6.08 -4.29
N GLN A 24 15.99 6.45 -4.36
CA GLN A 24 15.32 7.12 -3.27
C GLN A 24 14.88 6.09 -2.22
N GLY A 25 15.54 6.09 -1.06
CA GLY A 25 15.18 5.18 0.03
C GLY A 25 13.94 5.61 0.83
N PRO A 26 13.50 4.77 1.78
CA PRO A 26 12.28 4.99 2.55
C PRO A 26 12.37 6.08 3.63
N GLY A 27 13.55 6.68 3.83
CA GLY A 27 13.83 7.51 4.98
C GLY A 27 13.94 6.70 6.28
N GLU A 28 14.02 7.40 7.41
CA GLU A 28 14.06 6.81 8.74
C GLU A 28 12.99 7.46 9.60
N ALA A 29 11.97 6.69 10.02
CA ALA A 29 10.94 7.20 10.91
C ALA A 29 11.54 7.51 12.28
N THR A 30 11.06 8.56 12.94
CA THR A 30 11.58 8.91 14.25
C THR A 30 11.33 7.80 15.28
N GLY A 31 12.38 7.47 16.04
CA GLY A 31 12.28 6.56 17.19
C GLY A 31 11.53 7.18 18.38
N ALA A 32 11.18 8.47 18.31
CA ALA A 32 10.38 9.12 19.35
C ALA A 32 8.99 8.47 19.45
N ARG A 33 8.49 8.37 20.68
CA ARG A 33 7.13 7.88 20.96
C ARG A 33 6.23 9.04 21.33
N VAL A 34 4.97 8.98 20.92
CA VAL A 34 3.95 9.85 21.52
C VAL A 34 3.93 9.55 23.03
N PRO A 35 3.97 10.57 23.92
CA PRO A 35 4.03 10.33 25.35
C PRO A 35 2.89 9.40 25.82
N PRO A 36 3.17 8.34 26.59
CA PRO A 36 2.14 7.39 27.03
C PRO A 36 0.91 8.03 27.72
N PRO A 37 1.05 9.11 28.52
CA PRO A 37 -0.12 9.81 29.08
C PRO A 37 -1.03 10.44 28.02
N VAL A 38 -0.48 10.88 26.89
CA VAL A 38 -1.27 11.44 25.77
C VAL A 38 -2.09 10.32 25.13
N VAL A 39 -1.47 9.18 24.84
CA VAL A 39 -2.15 8.01 24.23
C VAL A 39 -3.23 7.47 25.18
N ALA A 40 -2.92 7.27 26.46
CA ALA A 40 -3.88 6.80 27.46
C ALA A 40 -5.04 7.80 27.70
N GLY A 41 -4.79 9.10 27.52
CA GLY A 41 -5.79 10.15 27.64
C GLY A 41 -6.87 10.10 26.58
N ARG A 42 -6.57 9.65 25.36
CA ARG A 42 -7.50 9.67 24.20
C ARG A 42 -8.84 8.99 24.50
N ALA A 43 -8.82 7.82 25.14
CA ALA A 43 -10.05 7.08 25.50
C ALA A 43 -10.89 7.84 26.54
N SER A 44 -10.23 8.48 27.51
CA SER A 44 -10.90 9.30 28.52
C SER A 44 -11.52 10.56 27.90
N ASP A 45 -10.81 11.19 26.97
CA ASP A 45 -11.28 12.38 26.25
C ASP A 45 -12.52 12.06 25.39
N ALA A 46 -12.48 10.93 24.66
CA ALA A 46 -13.63 10.43 23.93
C ALA A 46 -14.83 10.13 24.85
N ALA A 47 -14.60 9.50 26.00
CA ALA A 47 -15.67 9.21 26.97
C ALA A 47 -16.29 10.49 27.56
N ARG A 48 -15.48 11.53 27.83
CA ARG A 48 -15.99 12.84 28.25
C ARG A 48 -16.84 13.49 27.16
N ALA A 49 -16.40 13.43 25.90
CA ALA A 49 -17.16 13.95 24.77
C ALA A 49 -18.52 13.25 24.60
N VAL A 50 -18.56 11.92 24.71
CA VAL A 50 -19.82 11.15 24.66
C VAL A 50 -20.75 11.55 25.80
N THR A 51 -20.24 11.66 27.02
CA THR A 51 -21.04 12.05 28.19
C THR A 51 -21.65 13.45 28.02
N ALA A 52 -20.90 14.38 27.42
CA ALA A 52 -21.37 15.74 27.17
C ALA A 52 -22.44 15.82 26.05
N LEU A 53 -22.28 15.04 24.98
CA LEU A 53 -23.18 15.06 23.82
C LEU A 53 -24.43 14.18 24.00
N ALA A 54 -24.32 13.10 24.77
CA ALA A 54 -25.38 12.13 25.01
C ALA A 54 -25.35 11.61 26.46
N PRO A 55 -25.83 12.42 27.44
CA PRO A 55 -25.86 12.02 28.84
C PRO A 55 -26.64 10.71 29.04
N GLY A 56 -26.03 9.74 29.74
CA GLY A 56 -26.63 8.43 30.02
C GLY A 56 -26.43 7.37 28.93
N ALA A 57 -25.81 7.70 27.79
CA ALA A 57 -25.41 6.70 26.80
C ALA A 57 -24.07 6.05 27.20
N ALA A 58 -24.03 4.72 27.26
CA ALA A 58 -22.76 3.99 27.39
C ALA A 58 -22.04 3.96 26.02
N PRO A 59 -20.74 4.28 25.95
CA PRO A 59 -20.01 4.15 24.69
C PRO A 59 -19.87 2.66 24.33
N ALA A 60 -20.61 2.21 23.32
CA ALA A 60 -20.53 0.83 22.82
C ALA A 60 -19.41 0.63 21.78
N LYS A 61 -18.86 1.72 21.25
CA LYS A 61 -17.84 1.75 20.18
C LYS A 61 -16.92 2.95 20.37
N GLN A 62 -15.68 2.80 19.92
CA GLN A 62 -14.69 3.89 19.83
C GLN A 62 -14.76 4.54 18.44
N VAL A 63 -14.62 5.87 18.39
CA VAL A 63 -14.42 6.61 17.14
C VAL A 63 -12.92 6.71 16.90
N LEU A 64 -12.49 6.38 15.69
CA LEU A 64 -11.10 6.49 15.24
C LEU A 64 -11.05 7.36 13.98
N PHE A 65 -10.04 8.21 13.87
CA PHE A 65 -9.80 9.07 12.73
C PHE A 65 -8.54 8.62 11.99
N GLY A 66 -8.61 8.50 10.68
CA GLY A 66 -7.49 8.02 9.90
C GLY A 66 -7.58 8.36 8.43
N ASP A 67 -6.49 8.08 7.73
CA ASP A 67 -6.33 8.35 6.30
C ASP A 67 -5.96 7.06 5.56
N LEU A 68 -6.86 6.60 4.68
CA LEU A 68 -6.68 5.35 3.95
C LEU A 68 -6.15 5.56 2.52
N HIS A 69 -5.58 6.73 2.21
CA HIS A 69 -5.10 7.05 0.87
C HIS A 69 -3.89 7.99 0.89
N VAL A 70 -2.75 7.49 1.37
CA VAL A 70 -1.51 8.27 1.43
C VAL A 70 -0.56 7.89 0.30
N HIS A 71 -0.06 8.89 -0.43
CA HIS A 71 1.03 8.75 -1.40
C HIS A 71 2.32 9.32 -0.83
N THR A 72 3.42 8.66 -1.15
CA THR A 72 4.79 9.06 -0.83
C THR A 72 5.55 9.22 -2.12
N THR A 73 6.76 9.73 -2.06
CA THR A 73 7.64 9.82 -3.25
C THR A 73 8.10 8.47 -3.80
N PHE A 74 7.60 7.34 -3.28
CA PHE A 74 7.63 6.06 -3.99
C PHE A 74 6.57 5.95 -5.10
N SER A 75 5.55 6.80 -5.10
CA SER A 75 4.60 6.98 -6.20
C SER A 75 5.13 7.98 -7.23
N ALA A 76 4.75 7.79 -8.51
CA ALA A 76 5.27 8.61 -9.60
C ALA A 76 4.70 10.05 -9.59
N ASP A 77 3.43 10.21 -9.22
CA ASP A 77 2.77 11.51 -9.12
C ASP A 77 3.35 12.35 -7.98
N ALA A 78 3.52 11.78 -6.78
CA ALA A 78 4.13 12.50 -5.67
C ALA A 78 5.61 12.80 -5.93
N PHE A 79 6.37 11.88 -6.56
CA PHE A 79 7.74 12.17 -6.96
C PHE A 79 7.76 13.34 -7.95
N ILE A 80 6.95 13.32 -9.01
CA ILE A 80 6.90 14.44 -9.96
C ILE A 80 6.53 15.75 -9.26
N ALA A 81 5.49 15.73 -8.40
CA ALA A 81 5.07 16.90 -7.63
C ALA A 81 6.16 17.43 -6.69
N SER A 82 7.07 16.57 -6.22
CA SER A 82 8.22 16.96 -5.40
C SER A 82 9.33 17.70 -6.17
N LEU A 83 9.30 17.66 -7.51
CA LEU A 83 10.40 18.20 -8.30
C LEU A 83 10.46 19.74 -8.25
N PRO A 84 11.66 20.33 -8.22
CA PRO A 84 11.81 21.78 -8.16
C PRO A 84 11.16 22.52 -9.35
N MET A 85 11.11 21.90 -10.52
CA MET A 85 10.44 22.48 -11.70
C MET A 85 8.93 22.71 -11.49
N LEU A 86 8.32 22.00 -10.55
CA LEU A 86 6.92 22.16 -10.14
C LEU A 86 6.79 22.92 -8.81
N GLN A 87 7.87 23.56 -8.35
CA GLN A 87 7.95 24.24 -7.06
C GLN A 87 7.65 23.31 -5.88
N GLY A 88 7.95 22.01 -6.03
CA GLY A 88 7.77 21.03 -4.97
C GLY A 88 8.70 21.27 -3.78
N GLU A 89 8.22 20.91 -2.59
CA GLU A 89 8.96 21.07 -1.33
C GLU A 89 10.12 20.06 -1.16
N GLY A 90 10.18 19.09 -2.06
CA GLY A 90 11.16 18.01 -2.06
C GLY A 90 10.55 16.67 -1.67
N VAL A 91 11.42 15.71 -1.39
CA VAL A 91 11.01 14.32 -1.18
C VAL A 91 10.29 14.11 0.14
N HIS A 92 9.23 13.31 0.07
CA HIS A 92 8.47 12.83 1.23
C HIS A 92 8.40 11.31 1.17
N PRO A 93 9.38 10.58 1.75
CA PRO A 93 9.42 9.13 1.72
C PRO A 93 8.45 8.50 2.75
N PRO A 94 8.23 7.17 2.74
CA PRO A 94 7.37 6.46 3.70
C PRO A 94 7.58 6.81 5.18
N ALA A 95 8.82 7.08 5.61
CA ALA A 95 9.11 7.53 6.97
C ALA A 95 8.42 8.86 7.33
N ASP A 96 8.45 9.85 6.43
CA ASP A 96 7.78 11.15 6.63
C ASP A 96 6.28 10.97 6.82
N ALA A 97 5.66 10.07 6.04
CA ALA A 97 4.23 9.77 6.17
C ALA A 97 3.89 9.18 7.55
N CYS A 98 4.72 8.28 8.07
CA CYS A 98 4.56 7.76 9.43
C CYS A 98 4.64 8.89 10.47
N ASP A 99 5.69 9.71 10.41
CA ASP A 99 5.90 10.77 11.40
C ASP A 99 4.84 11.87 11.31
N PHE A 100 4.42 12.23 10.10
CA PHE A 100 3.35 13.20 9.90
C PHE A 100 2.01 12.68 10.45
N ALA A 101 1.69 11.41 10.23
CA ALA A 101 0.49 10.79 10.79
C ALA A 101 0.51 10.80 12.32
N ARG A 102 1.66 10.48 12.94
CA ARG A 102 1.81 10.39 14.40
C ARG A 102 1.81 11.75 15.09
N PHE A 103 2.57 12.72 14.57
CA PHE A 103 2.90 13.94 15.29
C PHE A 103 2.20 15.19 14.77
N CYS A 104 1.94 15.28 13.46
CA CYS A 104 1.33 16.46 12.86
C CYS A 104 -0.19 16.33 12.77
N SER A 105 -0.68 15.20 12.29
CA SER A 105 -2.12 14.95 12.10
C SER A 105 -2.76 14.24 13.29
N SER A 106 -1.97 13.59 14.15
CA SER A 106 -2.45 12.81 15.29
C SER A 106 -3.53 11.78 14.89
N LEU A 107 -3.29 11.06 13.80
CA LEU A 107 -4.20 10.02 13.31
C LEU A 107 -4.19 8.81 14.25
N ASP A 108 -5.30 8.07 14.27
CA ASP A 108 -5.40 6.77 14.92
C ASP A 108 -4.99 5.63 13.98
N PHE A 109 -5.18 5.80 12.67
CA PHE A 109 -4.69 4.88 11.66
C PHE A 109 -4.40 5.54 10.32
N TRP A 110 -3.56 4.92 9.51
CA TRP A 110 -3.37 5.31 8.12
C TRP A 110 -2.99 4.14 7.22
N SER A 111 -3.07 4.30 5.90
CA SER A 111 -2.63 3.31 4.92
C SER A 111 -1.72 3.94 3.87
N ILE A 112 -0.60 3.28 3.57
CA ILE A 112 0.25 3.63 2.43
C ILE A 112 -0.37 3.09 1.15
N ASN A 113 -0.57 3.95 0.16
CA ASN A 113 -1.29 3.64 -1.07
C ASN A 113 -0.60 4.25 -2.29
N ASP A 114 0.73 4.18 -2.35
CA ASP A 114 1.48 4.51 -3.56
C ASP A 114 0.94 3.74 -4.78
N HIS A 115 0.97 4.38 -5.96
CA HIS A 115 0.52 3.76 -7.21
C HIS A 115 1.28 2.47 -7.53
N ALA A 116 0.55 1.36 -7.70
CA ALA A 116 1.13 0.04 -7.99
C ALA A 116 1.99 0.01 -9.27
N GLU A 117 1.67 0.86 -10.25
CA GLU A 117 2.43 1.04 -11.49
C GLU A 117 3.86 1.56 -11.25
N ALA A 118 4.05 2.24 -10.12
CA ALA A 118 5.21 3.04 -9.76
C ALA A 118 6.01 2.47 -8.58
N ILE A 119 5.73 1.22 -8.17
CA ILE A 119 6.46 0.55 -7.09
C ILE A 119 7.41 -0.50 -7.69
N SER A 120 8.73 -0.28 -7.52
CA SER A 120 9.75 -1.27 -7.87
C SER A 120 9.79 -2.42 -6.84
N PRO A 121 10.38 -3.59 -7.15
CA PRO A 121 10.56 -4.66 -6.16
C PRO A 121 11.30 -4.20 -4.91
N ARG A 122 12.25 -3.28 -5.07
CA ARG A 122 13.01 -2.68 -3.97
C ARG A 122 12.12 -1.78 -3.12
N HIS A 123 11.40 -0.83 -3.74
CA HIS A 123 10.43 0.00 -3.04
C HIS A 123 9.37 -0.83 -2.34
N TRP A 124 8.88 -1.93 -2.92
CA TRP A 124 7.91 -2.78 -2.23
C TRP A 124 8.47 -3.42 -0.95
N ALA A 125 9.71 -3.90 -1.00
CA ALA A 125 10.38 -4.43 0.19
C ALA A 125 10.56 -3.33 1.26
N GLU A 126 10.97 -2.15 0.83
CA GLU A 126 11.16 -0.99 1.70
C GLU A 126 9.83 -0.49 2.29
N THR A 127 8.75 -0.41 1.51
CA THR A 127 7.40 -0.07 1.99
C THR A 127 6.93 -1.04 3.06
N LYS A 128 7.08 -2.36 2.85
CA LYS A 128 6.73 -3.37 3.87
C LYS A 128 7.50 -3.13 5.16
N GLU A 129 8.79 -2.89 5.05
CA GLU A 129 9.64 -2.64 6.21
C GLU A 129 9.29 -1.33 6.92
N SER A 130 9.07 -0.23 6.18
CA SER A 130 8.65 1.05 6.75
C SER A 130 7.33 0.95 7.52
N ILE A 131 6.36 0.19 7.01
CA ILE A 131 5.09 -0.03 7.72
C ILE A 131 5.30 -0.84 9.01
N ARG A 132 6.15 -1.87 8.99
CA ARG A 132 6.51 -2.62 10.21
C ARG A 132 7.23 -1.74 11.22
N GLN A 133 8.18 -0.93 10.77
CA GLN A 133 8.91 0.02 11.63
C GLN A 133 7.97 1.04 12.26
N CYS A 134 7.06 1.62 11.47
CA CYS A 134 6.05 2.56 11.96
C CYS A 134 5.18 1.94 13.06
N ASN A 135 4.69 0.72 12.85
CA ASN A 135 3.91 0.00 13.86
C ASN A 135 4.75 -0.37 15.10
N ALA A 136 6.03 -0.70 14.93
CA ALA A 136 6.92 -1.06 16.03
C ALA A 136 7.21 0.13 16.98
N VAL A 137 7.32 1.35 16.43
CA VAL A 137 7.52 2.57 17.23
C VAL A 137 6.22 3.09 17.87
N ALA A 138 5.06 2.64 17.41
CA ALA A 138 3.74 3.13 17.84
C ALA A 138 3.32 2.74 19.27
N GLY A 139 4.07 1.88 19.97
CA GLY A 139 3.83 1.62 21.39
C GLY A 139 3.30 0.24 21.72
N ASP A 140 2.35 0.19 22.65
CA ASP A 140 1.67 -1.03 23.07
C ASP A 140 0.76 -1.53 21.93
N PRO A 141 0.93 -2.76 21.42
CA PRO A 141 0.07 -3.29 20.37
C PRO A 141 -1.43 -3.35 20.72
N HIS A 142 -1.80 -3.33 22.00
CA HIS A 142 -3.20 -3.29 22.42
C HIS A 142 -3.79 -1.87 22.46
N ASN A 143 -2.93 -0.85 22.51
CA ASN A 143 -3.31 0.56 22.51
C ASN A 143 -2.19 1.43 21.92
N PRO A 144 -1.89 1.28 20.61
CA PRO A 144 -0.82 2.01 19.97
C PRO A 144 -1.22 3.47 19.75
N ASP A 145 -0.24 4.35 19.55
CA ASP A 145 -0.50 5.74 19.16
C ASP A 145 -1.02 5.89 17.72
N LEU A 146 -0.75 4.89 16.87
CA LEU A 146 -1.14 4.82 15.47
C LEU A 146 -1.13 3.36 14.97
N VAL A 147 -2.01 3.02 14.04
CA VAL A 147 -1.93 1.80 13.23
C VAL A 147 -1.62 2.13 11.77
N ALA A 148 -0.50 1.64 11.26
CA ALA A 148 -0.10 1.78 9.86
C ALA A 148 -0.48 0.52 9.07
N PHE A 149 -1.27 0.68 8.02
CA PHE A 149 -1.66 -0.39 7.11
C PHE A 149 -0.78 -0.42 5.86
N LEU A 150 -0.38 -1.62 5.47
CA LEU A 150 0.28 -1.86 4.20
C LEU A 150 -0.75 -1.82 3.07
N GLY A 151 -0.37 -1.24 1.93
CA GLY A 151 -1.24 -1.21 0.76
C GLY A 151 -0.55 -0.70 -0.49
N TRP A 152 -1.37 -0.52 -1.52
CA TRP A 152 -1.05 0.24 -2.73
C TRP A 152 -2.34 0.76 -3.34
N GLU A 153 -2.24 1.71 -4.25
CA GLU A 153 -3.35 2.10 -5.12
C GLU A 153 -3.26 1.34 -6.45
N TRP A 154 -4.32 0.60 -6.78
CA TRP A 154 -4.53 0.07 -8.12
C TRP A 154 -5.19 1.14 -8.97
N THR A 155 -4.51 1.60 -10.01
CA THR A 155 -4.92 2.79 -10.77
C THR A 155 -5.21 2.45 -12.23
N GLN A 156 -6.48 2.57 -12.62
CA GLN A 156 -6.90 2.31 -14.00
C GLN A 156 -7.72 3.46 -14.57
N VAL A 157 -7.36 3.85 -15.79
CA VAL A 157 -7.97 4.93 -16.55
C VAL A 157 -8.45 4.42 -17.91
N GLY A 158 -9.77 4.32 -18.11
CA GLY A 158 -10.36 4.11 -19.44
C GLY A 158 -10.44 5.40 -20.25
N THR A 159 -10.50 5.26 -21.58
CA THR A 159 -10.75 6.40 -22.49
C THR A 159 -12.23 6.67 -22.72
N THR A 160 -13.08 5.75 -22.26
CA THR A 160 -14.53 5.81 -22.29
C THR A 160 -15.09 5.40 -20.92
N PRO A 161 -16.36 5.70 -20.61
CA PRO A 161 -16.98 5.20 -19.38
C PRO A 161 -17.03 3.66 -19.30
N ALA A 162 -17.07 2.96 -20.45
CA ALA A 162 -17.20 1.50 -20.51
C ALA A 162 -15.90 0.76 -20.16
N ASP A 163 -14.74 1.40 -20.31
CA ASP A 163 -13.41 0.84 -20.01
C ASP A 163 -12.70 1.55 -18.86
N HIS A 164 -13.39 2.46 -18.15
CA HIS A 164 -12.87 3.19 -17.00
C HIS A 164 -13.33 2.55 -15.68
N TYR A 165 -12.42 1.81 -15.05
CA TYR A 165 -12.66 1.12 -13.79
C TYR A 165 -12.25 1.96 -12.56
N GLY A 166 -11.61 3.11 -12.78
CA GLY A 166 -11.18 4.01 -11.73
C GLY A 166 -10.09 3.42 -10.84
N HIS A 167 -9.90 4.06 -9.71
CA HIS A 167 -8.79 3.81 -8.79
C HIS A 167 -9.29 3.08 -7.54
N LYS A 168 -8.48 2.18 -6.97
CA LYS A 168 -8.85 1.37 -5.81
C LYS A 168 -7.67 1.19 -4.87
N ASN A 169 -7.86 1.53 -3.61
CA ASN A 169 -6.89 1.20 -2.58
C ASN A 169 -7.03 -0.27 -2.19
N VAL A 170 -5.92 -0.99 -2.26
CA VAL A 170 -5.77 -2.34 -1.72
C VAL A 170 -5.07 -2.19 -0.39
N ILE A 171 -5.74 -2.60 0.68
CA ILE A 171 -5.26 -2.42 2.05
C ILE A 171 -5.19 -3.80 2.70
N PHE A 172 -4.03 -4.13 3.26
CA PHE A 172 -3.78 -5.40 3.92
C PHE A 172 -3.93 -5.25 5.42
N ARG A 173 -4.58 -6.25 6.03
CA ARG A 173 -4.63 -6.39 7.49
C ARG A 173 -3.30 -6.83 8.07
N ASP A 174 -2.53 -7.57 7.29
CA ASP A 174 -1.27 -8.19 7.70
C ASP A 174 -0.08 -7.46 7.08
N THR A 175 1.09 -7.62 7.67
CA THR A 175 2.36 -7.09 7.18
C THR A 175 3.43 -8.17 7.07
N ASP A 176 3.16 -9.41 7.48
CA ASP A 176 4.10 -10.53 7.37
C ASP A 176 4.28 -10.97 5.92
N ASP A 177 5.53 -11.30 5.54
CA ASP A 177 5.92 -11.55 4.15
C ASP A 177 5.17 -12.70 3.48
N ASP A 178 4.73 -13.69 4.24
CA ASP A 178 3.99 -14.86 3.78
C ASP A 178 2.46 -14.63 3.71
N HIS A 179 1.97 -13.54 4.31
CA HIS A 179 0.56 -13.17 4.32
C HIS A 179 0.23 -12.02 3.37
N VAL A 180 1.23 -11.38 2.77
CA VAL A 180 1.07 -10.27 1.81
C VAL A 180 1.63 -10.62 0.43
N PRO A 181 1.15 -9.98 -0.65
CA PRO A 181 1.66 -10.26 -1.98
C PRO A 181 3.15 -9.95 -2.13
N THR A 182 3.86 -10.78 -2.91
CA THR A 182 5.30 -10.62 -3.16
C THR A 182 5.65 -9.38 -3.96
N ARG A 183 4.67 -8.80 -4.67
CA ARG A 183 4.76 -7.52 -5.38
C ARG A 183 3.36 -6.93 -5.61
N PRO A 184 3.24 -5.61 -5.79
CA PRO A 184 1.98 -4.98 -6.17
C PRO A 184 1.46 -5.49 -7.52
N ILE A 185 0.13 -5.49 -7.66
CA ILE A 185 -0.54 -5.81 -8.92
C ILE A 185 -1.05 -4.50 -9.48
N SER A 186 -0.51 -4.10 -10.63
CA SER A 186 -0.84 -2.88 -11.35
C SER A 186 -1.83 -3.15 -12.49
N ALA A 187 -2.65 -2.16 -12.86
CA ALA A 187 -3.46 -2.22 -14.07
C ALA A 187 -2.60 -2.11 -15.35
N LEU A 188 -1.35 -1.66 -15.20
CA LEU A 188 -0.38 -1.41 -16.26
C LEU A 188 -0.91 -0.50 -17.37
N ASN A 189 -1.78 0.41 -16.95
CA ASN A 189 -2.40 1.40 -17.79
C ASN A 189 -1.32 2.38 -18.28
N ARG A 190 -1.06 2.42 -19.59
CA ARG A 190 -0.04 3.34 -20.17
C ARG A 190 -0.52 4.78 -20.26
N GLN A 191 -1.77 5.05 -19.90
CA GLN A 191 -2.34 6.37 -19.79
C GLN A 191 -2.08 6.94 -18.38
N LEU A 192 -1.94 8.26 -18.28
CA LEU A 192 -1.80 8.98 -17.02
C LEU A 192 -0.57 8.51 -16.21
N ILE A 193 -0.74 7.79 -15.10
CA ILE A 193 0.36 7.38 -14.20
C ILE A 193 1.33 6.40 -14.89
N GLY A 194 0.87 5.44 -15.69
CA GLY A 194 1.81 4.55 -16.38
C GLY A 194 2.58 5.24 -17.51
N ALA A 195 2.15 6.42 -17.97
CA ALA A 195 2.97 7.26 -18.85
C ALA A 195 4.15 7.88 -18.10
N MET A 196 4.03 8.09 -16.78
CA MET A 196 5.10 8.63 -15.93
C MET A 196 6.25 7.63 -15.72
N ARG A 197 6.06 6.35 -16.09
CA ARG A 197 7.16 5.36 -16.18
C ARG A 197 8.04 5.57 -17.41
N VAL A 198 7.57 6.35 -18.39
CA VAL A 198 8.30 6.59 -19.63
C VAL A 198 9.31 7.70 -19.40
N MET A 199 10.58 7.36 -19.62
CA MET A 199 11.69 8.30 -19.59
C MET A 199 11.36 9.58 -20.36
N ALA A 200 11.56 10.72 -19.71
CA ALA A 200 11.53 12.01 -20.39
C ALA A 200 12.49 12.03 -21.60
N PRO A 201 12.17 12.79 -22.67
CA PRO A 201 13.06 12.96 -23.81
C PRO A 201 14.47 13.38 -23.39
N LEU A 202 15.49 12.90 -24.11
CA LEU A 202 16.91 13.17 -23.79
C LEU A 202 17.21 14.66 -23.63
N TRP A 203 16.57 15.52 -24.44
CA TRP A 203 16.76 16.96 -24.34
C TRP A 203 16.27 17.53 -23.00
N GLN A 204 15.16 17.04 -22.44
CA GLN A 204 14.66 17.44 -21.12
C GLN A 204 15.57 16.95 -20.01
N ARG A 205 16.02 15.69 -20.11
CA ARG A 205 16.97 15.07 -19.16
C ARG A 205 18.31 15.79 -19.12
N ILE A 206 18.69 16.50 -20.19
CA ILE A 206 19.89 17.34 -20.22
C ILE A 206 19.58 18.77 -19.76
N GLN A 207 18.48 19.37 -20.23
CA GLN A 207 18.18 20.78 -19.97
C GLN A 207 17.77 21.05 -18.52
N PHE A 208 16.92 20.24 -17.89
CA PHE A 208 16.48 20.53 -16.52
C PHE A 208 17.65 20.53 -15.51
N PRO A 209 18.54 19.52 -15.47
CA PRO A 209 19.69 19.55 -14.59
C PRO A 209 20.69 20.67 -14.90
N LEU A 210 20.75 21.13 -16.16
CA LEU A 210 21.63 22.23 -16.57
C LEU A 210 21.10 23.60 -16.13
N HIS A 211 19.81 23.85 -16.31
CA HIS A 211 19.18 25.13 -15.95
C HIS A 211 18.96 25.26 -14.45
N ASP A 212 18.76 24.15 -13.75
CA ASP A 212 18.60 24.10 -12.30
C ASP A 212 19.68 23.22 -11.68
N TRP A 213 20.93 23.67 -11.84
CA TRP A 213 22.11 22.92 -11.43
C TRP A 213 22.16 22.64 -9.93
N ALA A 214 21.64 23.54 -9.11
CA ALA A 214 21.60 23.37 -7.65
C ALA A 214 20.78 22.13 -7.25
N ASN A 215 19.66 21.88 -7.94
CA ASN A 215 18.80 20.73 -7.68
C ASN A 215 18.98 19.58 -8.67
N ARG A 216 20.03 19.58 -9.49
CA ARG A 216 20.29 18.58 -10.55
C ARG A 216 20.10 17.13 -10.09
N GLN A 217 20.48 16.83 -8.85
CA GLN A 217 20.39 15.49 -8.27
C GLN A 217 18.93 15.02 -8.22
N ARG A 218 17.95 15.89 -7.90
CA ARG A 218 16.52 15.54 -7.88
C ARG A 218 16.03 15.02 -9.23
N TYR A 219 16.46 15.65 -10.32
CA TYR A 219 16.11 15.20 -11.67
C TYR A 219 16.80 13.88 -12.03
N PHE A 220 18.05 13.69 -11.60
CA PHE A 220 18.76 12.42 -11.78
C PHE A 220 18.14 11.30 -10.96
N ASP A 221 17.72 11.56 -9.72
CA ASP A 221 17.04 10.59 -8.85
C ASP A 221 15.68 10.17 -9.45
N PHE A 222 14.93 11.11 -10.03
CA PHE A 222 13.71 10.78 -10.76
C PHE A 222 13.99 9.97 -12.04
N GLU A 223 15.13 10.21 -12.69
CA GLU A 223 15.59 9.36 -13.79
C GLU A 223 15.88 7.93 -13.29
N GLN A 224 16.60 7.80 -12.18
CA GLN A 224 16.91 6.52 -11.54
C GLN A 224 15.64 5.77 -11.13
N PHE A 225 14.66 6.45 -10.55
CA PHE A 225 13.34 5.91 -10.25
C PHE A 225 12.66 5.30 -11.48
N GLN A 226 12.63 6.03 -12.60
CA GLN A 226 12.04 5.52 -13.84
C GLN A 226 12.84 4.34 -14.43
N LEU A 227 14.17 4.32 -14.29
CA LEU A 227 15.01 3.19 -14.70
C LEU A 227 14.67 1.94 -13.89
N GLU A 228 14.53 2.06 -12.57
CA GLU A 228 14.12 0.95 -11.70
C GLU A 228 12.74 0.40 -12.08
N LEU A 229 11.79 1.28 -12.41
CA LEU A 229 10.45 0.88 -12.86
C LEU A 229 10.46 0.22 -14.23
N ARG A 230 11.30 0.69 -15.16
CA ARG A 230 11.42 0.10 -16.50
C ARG A 230 11.94 -1.33 -16.43
N ASP A 231 12.84 -1.61 -15.50
CA ASP A 231 13.49 -2.91 -15.36
C ASP A 231 12.58 -3.95 -14.64
N VAL A 232 11.41 -3.54 -14.15
CA VAL A 232 10.40 -4.46 -13.59
C VAL A 232 9.67 -5.22 -14.69
N PRO A 233 9.77 -6.56 -14.73
CA PRO A 233 9.10 -7.35 -15.76
C PRO A 233 7.58 -7.29 -15.61
N LEU A 234 6.89 -7.16 -16.75
CA LEU A 234 5.43 -7.23 -16.78
C LEU A 234 4.97 -8.65 -16.49
N CYS A 235 3.80 -8.80 -15.87
CA CYS A 235 3.16 -10.10 -15.77
C CYS A 235 2.95 -10.68 -17.17
N PRO A 236 3.22 -11.99 -17.38
CA PRO A 236 2.85 -12.63 -18.62
C PRO A 236 1.33 -12.49 -18.83
N PRO A 237 0.85 -12.39 -20.08
CA PRO A 237 -0.58 -12.38 -20.34
C PRO A 237 -1.22 -13.59 -19.68
N ILE A 238 -2.28 -13.39 -18.92
CA ILE A 238 -3.07 -14.51 -18.42
C ILE A 238 -3.61 -15.22 -19.66
N ALA A 239 -3.13 -16.42 -19.95
CA ALA A 239 -3.74 -17.29 -20.94
C ALA A 239 -5.22 -17.40 -20.55
N THR A 240 -6.10 -16.87 -21.39
CA THR A 240 -7.53 -16.81 -21.10
C THR A 240 -8.03 -18.23 -20.84
N ARG A 241 -8.14 -18.61 -19.56
CA ARG A 241 -8.89 -19.81 -19.21
C ARG A 241 -10.32 -19.47 -19.60
N ARG A 242 -10.75 -20.02 -20.74
CA ARG A 242 -12.16 -20.09 -21.14
C ARG A 242 -12.97 -20.30 -19.87
N PRO A 243 -13.97 -19.46 -19.56
CA PRO A 243 -14.80 -19.70 -18.39
C PRO A 243 -15.32 -21.13 -18.53
N LYS A 244 -14.97 -22.00 -17.58
CA LYS A 244 -15.55 -23.35 -17.52
C LYS A 244 -17.05 -23.11 -17.48
N ARG A 245 -17.75 -23.40 -18.57
CA ARG A 245 -19.21 -23.44 -18.60
C ARG A 245 -19.63 -24.24 -17.38
N ARG A 246 -20.24 -23.58 -16.39
CA ARG A 246 -20.97 -24.25 -15.33
C ARG A 246 -21.97 -25.13 -16.06
N ARG A 247 -21.75 -26.45 -16.07
CA ARG A 247 -22.78 -27.39 -16.51
C ARG A 247 -23.92 -27.21 -15.53
N SER A 248 -24.99 -26.56 -15.98
CA SER A 248 -26.27 -26.61 -15.29
C SER A 248 -26.71 -28.07 -15.33
N SER A 249 -26.59 -28.77 -14.21
CA SER A 249 -27.27 -30.05 -14.04
C SER A 249 -28.76 -29.74 -13.83
N THR A 250 -29.50 -29.62 -14.93
CA THR A 250 -30.95 -29.79 -14.91
C THR A 250 -31.23 -31.23 -14.47
N ARG A 251 -31.55 -31.40 -13.19
CA ARG A 251 -32.04 -32.65 -12.63
C ARG A 251 -33.47 -32.86 -13.16
N SER A 252 -33.59 -33.56 -14.28
CA SER A 252 -34.87 -34.06 -14.78
C SER A 252 -35.42 -35.08 -13.79
N SER A 253 -36.50 -34.72 -13.11
CA SER A 253 -37.32 -35.62 -12.31
C SER A 253 -38.05 -36.57 -13.24
N ARG A 254 -37.56 -37.82 -13.37
CA ARG A 254 -38.38 -38.92 -13.87
C ARG A 254 -39.02 -39.63 -12.68
N SER A 255 -40.34 -39.51 -12.62
CA SER A 255 -41.27 -40.37 -11.90
C SER A 255 -41.22 -41.79 -12.47
N GLY A 256 -41.27 -42.80 -11.60
CA GLY A 256 -41.31 -44.22 -11.98
C GLY A 256 -41.36 -45.10 -10.74
N GLY A 257 -42.51 -45.70 -10.47
CA GLY A 257 -42.86 -46.32 -9.20
C GLY A 257 -42.22 -47.66 -8.87
N SER A 258 -42.20 -47.92 -7.55
CA SER A 258 -42.57 -49.16 -6.86
C SER A 258 -41.83 -50.47 -7.17
N THR A 259 -41.14 -51.00 -6.16
CA THR A 259 -41.48 -52.30 -5.57
C THR A 259 -40.96 -52.42 -4.12
N ARG A 260 -41.83 -52.95 -3.25
CA ARG A 260 -41.62 -53.29 -1.83
C ARG A 260 -40.54 -54.36 -1.62
N SER A 261 -39.84 -54.30 -0.49
CA SER A 261 -39.61 -55.47 0.38
C SER A 261 -39.15 -55.06 1.77
N SER A 262 -39.63 -55.78 2.78
CA SER A 262 -39.60 -55.48 4.21
C SER A 262 -38.50 -56.26 4.94
N SER A 263 -37.85 -55.65 5.94
CA SER A 263 -37.38 -56.32 7.18
C SER A 263 -36.78 -55.27 8.14
N ARG A 264 -37.47 -54.85 9.21
CA ARG A 264 -37.50 -55.39 10.58
C ARG A 264 -36.21 -55.12 11.41
N THR A 265 -36.43 -54.43 12.55
CA THR A 265 -35.72 -54.52 13.86
C THR A 265 -34.24 -54.09 13.94
N ALA A 266 -33.69 -53.46 14.98
CA ALA A 266 -34.18 -52.92 16.25
C ALA A 266 -33.07 -52.05 16.90
N ARG A 267 -33.49 -51.07 17.70
CA ARG A 267 -32.95 -50.64 19.02
C ARG A 267 -31.48 -50.14 19.18
N ARG A 268 -31.43 -48.86 19.60
CA ARG A 268 -30.85 -48.29 20.84
C ARG A 268 -29.35 -48.43 21.13
N GLY A 269 -28.73 -47.28 21.38
CA GLY A 269 -27.48 -47.16 22.14
C GLY A 269 -27.06 -45.71 22.39
N VAL A 270 -27.82 -44.98 23.22
CA VAL A 270 -27.34 -43.75 23.88
C VAL A 270 -26.45 -44.18 25.04
N SER A 271 -25.27 -43.59 25.18
CA SER A 271 -24.54 -43.58 26.45
C SER A 271 -23.87 -42.24 26.68
N THR A 272 -24.54 -41.42 27.48
CA THR A 272 -23.99 -40.30 28.24
C THR A 272 -23.19 -40.83 29.43
N ARG A 273 -22.09 -40.16 29.81
CA ARG A 273 -21.61 -40.04 31.21
C ARG A 273 -20.41 -39.08 31.34
N ARG A 274 -20.67 -37.90 31.92
CA ARG A 274 -19.86 -37.28 32.98
C ARG A 274 -20.54 -37.62 34.32
N PRO A 275 -19.81 -37.77 35.43
CA PRO A 275 -19.57 -36.67 36.38
C PRO A 275 -18.15 -36.73 36.99
N GLY A 276 -17.53 -35.65 37.51
CA GLY A 276 -17.85 -34.92 38.73
C GLY A 276 -16.54 -34.55 39.48
N PRO A 277 -16.56 -33.70 40.54
CA PRO A 277 -15.52 -32.70 40.84
C PRO A 277 -14.68 -32.94 42.12
N GLY A 278 -13.67 -32.08 42.34
CA GLY A 278 -12.83 -31.94 43.55
C GLY A 278 -11.34 -32.03 43.19
N SER A 279 -10.38 -31.23 43.68
CA SER A 279 -10.27 -30.47 44.94
C SER A 279 -9.20 -29.37 44.82
N THR A 280 -9.35 -28.33 45.64
CA THR A 280 -8.36 -27.31 46.03
C THR A 280 -7.25 -27.87 46.92
N SER A 281 -5.99 -27.40 46.76
CA SER A 281 -5.09 -26.96 47.85
C SER A 281 -3.69 -26.58 47.34
N SER A 282 -3.16 -25.50 47.91
CA SER A 282 -1.79 -24.94 47.87
C SER A 282 -1.47 -23.97 46.74
#